data_AF-A0AAP5WEK2-F1
#
_entry.id   AF-A0AAP5WEK2-F1
#
_cell.length_a   1.000
_cell.length_b   1.000
_cell.length_c   1.000
_cell.angle_alpha   90.00
_cell.angle_beta   90.00
_cell.angle_gamma   90.00
#
_symmetry.space_group_name_H-M   'P 1'
#
loop_
_entity.id
_entity.type
_entity.pdbx_description
1 polymer ?
#
loop_
_entity_poly.entity_id
_entity_poly.type
_entity_poly.pdbx_seq_one_letter_code
_entity_poly.pdbx_strand_id
1 'polypeptide(L)'
;MQFSAAGLAKLAAASDSTTDGTGVTPANANYTITPATGAFTITTAAATATLNSTSFDYDGTTKASEASGLTATVNGETIDLTSDDITVTDDGTNAGPYSYTLSAAGIEAINSKLGGNAILSANGVTTGKITINQVSGTVSLTGSSKVYDGTAISYVPTVTAAPVSVTLTADDYTITPTTNSTGSTDLKDAGDYTIVLTQAGIDKITSANSNYTLNDLSKLNATYTINKKNATVTVTGGSKTYDGKVVGAPTISAPNGVTLTSEDYTVTSVSGTTDLTGAGTYKYALTQAGIDKITSTNSNYKLNDLSSLTAEHTIDKREIEIITADDQTKVYGSDDPTLTVTIPKAAGNTGLISGDTLNYTVSRVAGESVGTYGINVTPGTNANYIITTTKAGILTIIRKLTKNVYLEDGSKVYDGKAVDYWPVVHAVFNDGTDIVLKWSTKAANSDFVYTPETGSEDLTGVGTYETTLSTAGMDNLIAANG
;
A
#
# COMPACT_ATOMS: atom_id res chain seq x y z
N MET A 1 -104.96 39.69 19.51
CA MET A 1 -105.32 40.84 20.39
C MET A 1 -106.83 40.88 20.54
N GLN A 2 -107.36 41.03 21.75
CA GLN A 2 -108.75 41.44 21.97
C GLN A 2 -108.78 42.95 22.28
N PHE A 3 -109.87 43.64 21.97
CA PHE A 3 -110.09 44.97 22.54
C PHE A 3 -110.01 44.86 24.07
N SER A 4 -109.34 45.80 24.73
CA SER A 4 -109.40 45.88 26.19
C SER A 4 -110.84 46.19 26.62
N ALA A 5 -111.20 45.93 27.88
CA ALA A 5 -112.54 46.31 28.40
C ALA A 5 -112.86 47.80 28.15
N ALA A 6 -111.85 48.68 28.22
CA ALA A 6 -111.97 50.10 27.86
C ALA A 6 -112.12 50.33 26.35
N GLY A 7 -111.47 49.53 25.51
CA GLY A 7 -111.62 49.54 24.06
C GLY A 7 -113.01 49.07 23.61
N LEU A 8 -113.52 47.98 24.19
CA LEU A 8 -114.90 47.52 23.97
C LEU A 8 -115.90 48.57 24.48
N ALA A 9 -115.67 49.18 25.64
CA ALA A 9 -116.56 50.21 26.19
C ALA A 9 -116.59 51.46 25.30
N LYS A 10 -115.46 51.91 24.76
CA LYS A 10 -115.41 53.02 23.79
C LYS A 10 -116.10 52.67 22.46
N LEU A 11 -115.97 51.43 21.99
CA LEU A 11 -116.61 50.98 20.75
C LEU A 11 -118.13 50.82 20.93
N ALA A 12 -118.59 50.38 22.10
CA ALA A 12 -120.01 50.32 22.46
C ALA A 12 -120.62 51.72 22.67
N ALA A 13 -119.84 52.66 23.21
CA ALA A 13 -120.24 54.05 23.43
C ALA A 13 -120.10 54.96 22.20
N ALA A 14 -119.56 54.46 21.09
CA ALA A 14 -119.51 55.18 19.83
C ALA A 14 -120.93 55.31 19.27
N SER A 15 -121.56 56.46 19.50
CA SER A 15 -122.84 56.85 18.90
C SER A 15 -122.63 57.29 17.45
N ASP A 16 -123.51 56.84 16.56
CA ASP A 16 -123.71 57.42 15.23
C ASP A 16 -123.98 58.93 15.39
N SER A 17 -123.20 59.78 14.72
CA SER A 17 -123.18 61.23 14.97
C SER A 17 -124.31 61.99 14.27
N THR A 18 -125.46 61.35 14.04
CA THR A 18 -126.62 62.02 13.44
C THR A 18 -127.61 62.43 14.53
N THR A 19 -127.43 63.64 15.07
CA THR A 19 -128.42 64.26 15.96
C THR A 19 -129.63 64.76 15.15
N ASP A 20 -130.74 64.04 15.21
CA ASP A 20 -132.10 64.59 15.08
C ASP A 20 -132.38 65.43 16.33
N GLY A 21 -132.88 66.65 16.14
CA GLY A 21 -133.03 67.69 17.16
C GLY A 21 -134.11 67.44 18.22
N THR A 22 -134.02 66.34 18.99
CA THR A 22 -134.93 66.05 20.11
C THR A 22 -134.24 65.65 21.43
N GLY A 23 -132.91 65.73 21.54
CA GLY A 23 -132.24 65.78 22.85
C GLY A 23 -132.31 64.49 23.69
N VAL A 24 -132.39 63.31 23.05
CA VAL A 24 -132.19 62.01 23.71
C VAL A 24 -131.15 61.22 22.92
N THR A 25 -130.03 60.87 23.55
CA THR A 25 -128.98 60.01 22.98
C THR A 25 -129.43 58.54 23.00
N PRO A 26 -129.61 57.84 21.85
CA PRO A 26 -129.84 56.41 21.86
C PRO A 26 -128.49 55.69 22.04
N ALA A 27 -128.38 54.88 23.08
CA ALA A 27 -127.34 53.85 23.14
C ALA A 27 -127.56 52.87 21.97
N ASN A 28 -126.51 52.53 21.23
CA ASN A 28 -126.61 51.64 20.08
C ASN A 28 -127.19 50.28 20.54
N ALA A 29 -128.39 49.93 20.05
CA ALA A 29 -129.07 48.68 20.38
C ALA A 29 -129.18 47.73 19.16
N ASN A 30 -128.65 48.12 18.00
CA ASN A 30 -128.89 47.44 16.72
C ASN A 30 -127.68 46.70 16.12
N TYR A 31 -126.51 46.67 16.79
CA TYR A 31 -125.32 45.96 16.28
C TYR A 31 -124.85 44.88 17.25
N THR A 32 -124.80 43.63 16.78
CA THR A 32 -124.11 42.54 17.48
C THR A 32 -122.63 42.59 17.12
N ILE A 33 -121.80 43.24 17.95
CA ILE A 33 -120.34 43.27 17.75
C ILE A 33 -119.78 41.89 18.10
N THR A 34 -119.35 41.14 17.09
CA THR A 34 -118.63 39.88 17.29
C THR A 34 -117.14 40.13 17.10
N PRO A 35 -116.28 39.98 18.13
CA PRO A 35 -114.85 40.22 17.98
C PRO A 35 -114.25 39.24 16.95
N ALA A 36 -113.67 39.77 15.87
CA ALA A 36 -112.82 38.98 14.97
C ALA A 36 -111.41 38.91 15.57
N THR A 37 -110.88 37.70 15.77
CA THR A 37 -109.51 37.51 16.27
C THR A 37 -108.51 37.50 15.11
N GLY A 38 -107.60 38.48 15.09
CA GLY A 38 -106.37 38.41 14.29
C GLY A 38 -105.22 37.81 15.10
N ALA A 39 -104.45 36.92 14.49
CA ALA A 39 -103.19 36.44 15.04
C ALA A 39 -102.05 37.43 14.71
N PHE A 40 -101.21 37.72 15.69
CA PHE A 40 -99.97 38.47 15.52
C PHE A 40 -98.84 37.61 16.10
N THR A 41 -97.88 37.24 15.28
CA THR A 41 -96.76 36.39 15.66
C THR A 41 -95.50 37.24 15.79
N ILE A 42 -94.89 37.23 16.97
CA ILE A 42 -93.51 37.71 17.17
C ILE A 42 -92.62 36.48 17.09
N THR A 43 -91.70 36.46 16.12
CA THR A 43 -90.70 35.40 16.00
C THR A 43 -89.44 35.78 16.75
N THR A 44 -88.73 34.78 17.29
CA THR A 44 -87.43 34.98 17.93
C THR A 44 -86.42 35.55 16.93
N ALA A 45 -85.53 36.42 17.41
CA ALA A 45 -84.42 36.93 16.59
C ALA A 45 -83.37 35.82 16.37
N ALA A 46 -82.74 35.79 15.20
CA ALA A 46 -81.59 34.90 14.97
C ALA A 46 -80.36 35.43 15.71
N ALA A 47 -79.72 34.60 16.54
CA ALA A 47 -78.44 34.90 17.16
C ALA A 47 -77.29 34.33 16.32
N THR A 48 -76.11 34.96 16.44
CA THR A 48 -74.86 34.44 15.88
C THR A 48 -73.83 34.27 16.98
N ALA A 49 -72.99 33.24 16.88
CA ALA A 49 -71.92 32.96 17.81
C ALA A 49 -70.57 32.98 17.09
N THR A 50 -69.63 33.75 17.63
CA THR A 50 -68.24 33.73 17.16
C THR A 50 -67.39 32.95 18.16
N LEU A 51 -66.68 31.93 17.69
CA LEU A 51 -65.81 31.10 18.51
C LEU A 51 -64.38 31.64 18.52
N ASN A 52 -63.69 31.53 19.66
CA ASN A 52 -62.34 32.05 19.80
C ASN A 52 -61.27 31.15 19.17
N SER A 53 -60.02 31.62 19.21
CA SER A 53 -58.84 30.82 18.91
C SER A 53 -57.95 30.68 20.14
N THR A 54 -57.43 29.48 20.38
CA THR A 54 -56.50 29.18 21.49
C THR A 54 -55.36 28.28 21.03
N SER A 55 -54.33 28.13 21.87
CA SER A 55 -53.23 27.20 21.63
C SER A 55 -52.60 26.68 22.92
N PHE A 56 -51.95 25.53 22.82
CA PHE A 56 -51.12 24.94 23.86
C PHE A 56 -49.99 24.12 23.25
N ASP A 57 -48.92 23.85 23.99
CA ASP A 57 -47.77 23.10 23.49
C ASP A 57 -48.03 21.58 23.56
N TYR A 58 -47.52 20.84 22.58
CA TYR A 58 -47.63 19.40 22.54
C TYR A 58 -47.04 18.74 23.80
N ASP A 59 -47.87 18.02 24.54
CA ASP A 59 -47.49 17.28 25.76
C ASP A 59 -47.60 15.75 25.60
N GLY A 60 -48.03 15.29 24.43
CA GLY A 60 -48.23 13.87 24.11
C GLY A 60 -49.52 13.25 24.63
N THR A 61 -50.33 13.98 25.39
CA THR A 61 -51.50 13.42 26.09
C THR A 61 -52.80 14.19 25.87
N THR A 62 -52.75 15.52 25.84
CA THR A 62 -53.93 16.38 25.81
C THR A 62 -54.51 16.46 24.40
N LYS A 63 -55.80 16.17 24.25
CA LYS A 63 -56.49 16.32 22.96
C LYS A 63 -56.85 17.77 22.68
N ALA A 64 -57.05 18.09 21.41
CA ALA A 64 -57.52 19.42 21.02
C ALA A 64 -58.86 19.79 21.68
N SER A 65 -59.80 18.85 21.82
CA SER A 65 -61.08 19.07 22.53
C SER A 65 -60.96 19.37 24.03
N GLU A 66 -59.80 19.08 24.63
CA GLU A 66 -59.51 19.34 26.04
C GLU A 66 -58.80 20.69 26.25
N ALA A 67 -58.64 21.49 25.18
CA ALA A 67 -58.01 22.79 25.26
C ALA A 67 -58.72 23.72 26.25
N SER A 68 -57.94 24.38 27.10
CA SER A 68 -58.46 25.36 28.05
C SER A 68 -58.76 26.71 27.38
N GLY A 69 -59.73 27.45 27.93
CA GLY A 69 -60.00 28.83 27.54
C GLY A 69 -60.80 28.97 26.25
N LEU A 70 -61.59 27.96 25.87
CA LEU A 70 -62.51 28.03 24.74
C LEU A 70 -63.72 28.87 25.10
N THR A 71 -64.12 29.77 24.21
CA THR A 71 -65.24 30.68 24.45
C THR A 71 -66.08 30.91 23.19
N ALA A 72 -67.38 31.16 23.40
CA ALA A 72 -68.30 31.67 22.38
C ALA A 72 -68.73 33.10 22.73
N THR A 73 -68.65 34.02 21.77
CA THR A 73 -69.21 35.36 21.90
C THR A 73 -70.56 35.45 21.19
N VAL A 74 -71.63 35.73 21.93
CA VAL A 74 -73.01 35.83 21.43
C VAL A 74 -73.61 37.15 21.91
N ASN A 75 -74.12 37.97 20.98
CA ASN A 75 -74.68 39.30 21.29
C ASN A 75 -73.76 40.22 22.13
N GLY A 76 -72.44 40.04 22.04
CA GLY A 76 -71.46 40.81 22.80
C GLY A 76 -71.10 40.25 24.18
N GLU A 77 -71.74 39.16 24.62
CA GLU A 77 -71.38 38.43 25.85
C GLU A 77 -70.50 37.22 25.53
N THR A 78 -69.52 36.95 26.40
CA THR A 78 -68.61 35.82 26.28
C THR A 78 -69.04 34.69 27.21
N ILE A 79 -69.14 33.49 26.66
CA ILE A 79 -69.53 32.27 27.35
C ILE A 79 -68.36 31.29 27.29
N ASP A 80 -67.89 30.85 28.45
CA ASP A 80 -66.89 29.78 28.54
C ASP A 80 -67.49 28.45 28.08
N LEU A 81 -66.69 27.70 27.32
CA LEU A 81 -67.04 26.40 26.75
C LEU A 81 -66.18 25.31 27.40
N THR A 82 -66.79 24.14 27.55
CA THR A 82 -66.14 22.90 27.97
C THR A 82 -66.03 21.93 26.78
N SER A 83 -65.35 20.80 26.97
CA SER A 83 -65.28 19.74 25.96
C SER A 83 -66.66 19.19 25.54
N ASP A 84 -67.66 19.26 26.43
CA ASP A 84 -69.01 18.78 26.16
C ASP A 84 -69.80 19.77 25.27
N ASP A 85 -69.42 21.05 25.28
CA ASP A 85 -70.09 22.12 24.53
C ASP A 85 -69.65 22.18 23.06
N ILE A 86 -68.62 21.43 22.67
CA ILE A 86 -67.98 21.56 21.37
C ILE A 86 -67.88 20.22 20.64
N THR A 87 -67.63 20.30 19.34
CA THR A 87 -67.16 19.19 18.52
C THR A 87 -65.92 19.63 17.77
N VAL A 88 -64.84 18.88 17.88
CA VAL A 88 -63.57 19.14 17.18
C VAL A 88 -63.45 18.19 16.00
N THR A 89 -63.18 18.73 14.81
CA THR A 89 -62.91 17.93 13.61
C THR A 89 -61.53 17.28 13.73
N ASP A 90 -61.44 15.98 13.45
CA ASP A 90 -60.23 15.17 13.54
C ASP A 90 -59.51 15.29 14.89
N ASP A 91 -60.29 15.30 15.98
CA ASP A 91 -59.79 15.47 17.34
C ASP A 91 -58.66 14.50 17.70
N GLY A 92 -57.57 15.03 18.23
CA GLY A 92 -56.35 14.28 18.47
C GLY A 92 -55.34 15.05 19.31
N THR A 93 -54.20 14.42 19.56
CA THR A 93 -53.12 14.95 20.39
C THR A 93 -51.96 15.52 19.58
N ASN A 94 -51.91 15.29 18.26
CA ASN A 94 -50.77 15.69 17.44
C ASN A 94 -50.68 17.21 17.30
N ALA A 95 -49.46 17.73 17.15
CA ALA A 95 -49.25 19.14 16.84
C ALA A 95 -49.91 19.50 15.51
N GLY A 96 -50.59 20.64 15.48
CA GLY A 96 -51.30 21.09 14.29
C GLY A 96 -52.52 21.96 14.60
N PRO A 97 -53.13 22.52 13.54
CA PRO A 97 -54.38 23.25 13.65
C PRO A 97 -55.57 22.29 13.70
N TYR A 98 -56.48 22.56 14.62
CA TYR A 98 -57.78 21.89 14.75
C TYR A 98 -58.88 22.93 14.61
N SER A 99 -60.00 22.50 14.04
CA SER A 99 -61.19 23.32 13.90
C SER A 99 -62.29 22.76 14.79
N TYR A 100 -63.04 23.64 15.44
CA TYR A 100 -64.16 23.23 16.29
C TYR A 100 -65.40 24.07 16.04
N THR A 101 -66.55 23.47 16.32
CA THR A 101 -67.85 24.14 16.34
C THR A 101 -68.58 23.76 17.64
N LEU A 102 -69.75 24.35 17.88
CA LEU A 102 -70.58 23.97 19.03
C LEU A 102 -71.25 22.62 18.79
N SER A 103 -71.27 21.79 19.83
CA SER A 103 -72.08 20.58 19.85
C SER A 103 -73.57 20.94 19.97
N ALA A 104 -74.45 19.95 19.78
CA ALA A 104 -75.88 20.15 20.06
C ALA A 104 -76.11 20.59 21.52
N ALA A 105 -75.36 20.01 22.47
CA ALA A 105 -75.42 20.37 23.88
C ALA A 105 -74.92 21.81 24.12
N GLY A 106 -73.83 22.23 23.46
CA GLY A 106 -73.33 23.60 23.55
C GLY A 106 -74.31 24.64 23.00
N ILE A 107 -74.98 24.34 21.88
CA ILE A 107 -76.04 25.20 21.34
C ILE A 107 -77.22 25.30 22.32
N GLU A 108 -77.63 24.19 22.93
CA GLU A 108 -78.71 24.16 23.93
C GLU A 108 -78.33 24.94 25.21
N ALA A 109 -77.10 24.77 25.68
CA ALA A 109 -76.55 25.46 26.85
C ALA A 109 -76.49 26.98 26.63
N ILE A 110 -76.08 27.44 25.43
CA ILE A 110 -76.07 28.85 25.06
C ILE A 110 -77.50 29.38 24.92
N ASN A 111 -78.39 28.67 24.23
CA ASN A 111 -79.78 29.11 24.04
C ASN A 111 -80.53 29.26 25.37
N SER A 112 -80.24 28.40 26.35
CA SER A 112 -80.77 28.52 27.71
C SER A 112 -80.38 29.84 28.40
N LYS A 113 -79.24 30.42 28.03
CA LYS A 113 -78.76 31.73 28.55
C LYS A 113 -79.35 32.94 27.80
N LEU A 114 -79.83 32.77 26.56
CA LEU A 114 -80.38 33.86 25.73
C LEU A 114 -81.82 34.28 26.08
N GLY A 115 -82.49 33.61 27.03
CA GLY A 115 -83.74 34.08 27.62
C GLY A 115 -84.97 34.08 26.70
N GLY A 116 -84.96 33.31 25.61
CA GLY A 116 -86.13 33.04 24.76
C GLY A 116 -86.46 34.10 23.70
N ASN A 117 -85.77 35.24 23.66
CA ASN A 117 -85.98 36.31 22.66
C ASN A 117 -85.07 36.18 21.42
N ALA A 118 -84.00 35.39 21.53
CA ALA A 118 -83.10 35.07 20.44
C ALA A 118 -82.76 33.57 20.43
N ILE A 119 -82.52 33.01 19.24
CA ILE A 119 -82.16 31.59 19.07
C ILE A 119 -80.89 31.47 18.22
N LEU A 120 -79.90 30.76 18.75
CA LEU A 120 -78.71 30.32 18.03
C LEU A 120 -79.02 28.97 17.37
N SER A 121 -78.76 28.90 16.06
CA SER A 121 -78.81 27.65 15.29
C SER A 121 -77.39 27.26 14.87
N ALA A 122 -77.18 26.01 14.48
CA ALA A 122 -75.88 25.54 14.00
C ALA A 122 -75.32 26.39 12.85
N ASN A 123 -76.19 26.90 11.97
CA ASN A 123 -75.78 27.76 10.84
C ASN A 123 -75.34 29.17 11.27
N GLY A 124 -75.63 29.57 12.52
CA GLY A 124 -75.23 30.86 13.09
C GLY A 124 -73.90 30.82 13.84
N VAL A 125 -73.19 29.69 13.83
CA VAL A 125 -71.94 29.48 14.58
C VAL A 125 -70.75 29.55 13.62
N THR A 126 -69.76 30.39 13.92
CA THR A 126 -68.48 30.37 13.18
C THR A 126 -67.60 29.21 13.64
N THR A 127 -66.69 28.77 12.79
CA THR A 127 -65.65 27.81 13.19
C THR A 127 -64.62 28.47 14.10
N GLY A 128 -64.32 27.85 15.24
CA GLY A 128 -63.21 28.22 16.11
C GLY A 128 -61.93 27.44 15.78
N LYS A 129 -60.77 27.90 16.27
CA LYS A 129 -59.46 27.28 15.99
C LYS A 129 -58.72 26.93 17.26
N ILE A 130 -58.18 25.72 17.33
CA ILE A 130 -57.28 25.27 18.39
C ILE A 130 -55.95 24.93 17.72
N THR A 131 -54.82 25.38 18.27
CA THR A 131 -53.50 25.03 17.74
C THR A 131 -52.70 24.30 18.80
N ILE A 132 -52.34 23.05 18.52
CA ILE A 132 -51.34 22.34 19.32
C ILE A 132 -49.97 22.69 18.73
N ASN A 133 -49.17 23.47 19.46
CA ASN A 133 -47.86 23.92 18.99
C ASN A 133 -46.86 22.77 19.04
N GLN A 134 -45.93 22.76 18.09
CA GLN A 134 -44.77 21.87 18.16
C GLN A 134 -43.84 22.27 19.30
N VAL A 135 -43.11 21.28 19.84
CA VAL A 135 -42.07 21.50 20.85
C VAL A 135 -40.69 21.32 20.21
N SER A 136 -39.68 22.05 20.70
CA SER A 136 -38.31 21.90 20.19
C SER A 136 -37.75 20.49 20.41
N GLY A 137 -37.12 19.94 19.37
CA GLY A 137 -36.36 18.69 19.43
C GLY A 137 -34.96 18.87 18.85
N THR A 138 -34.01 18.05 19.31
CA THR A 138 -32.65 18.03 18.76
C THR A 138 -32.36 16.67 18.14
N VAL A 139 -31.54 16.66 17.10
CA VAL A 139 -31.15 15.47 16.35
C VAL A 139 -29.65 15.52 16.11
N SER A 140 -28.97 14.40 16.28
CA SER A 140 -27.54 14.24 16.02
C SER A 140 -27.26 12.90 15.35
N LEU A 141 -26.16 12.83 14.58
CA LEU A 141 -25.69 11.61 13.93
C LEU A 141 -24.46 11.06 14.64
N THR A 142 -24.32 9.73 14.67
CA THR A 142 -23.11 9.09 15.22
C THR A 142 -22.06 8.81 14.15
N GLY A 143 -20.83 9.20 14.45
CA GLY A 143 -19.64 8.77 13.74
C GLY A 143 -19.11 7.43 14.25
N SER A 144 -18.10 6.88 13.59
CA SER A 144 -17.40 5.67 14.04
C SER A 144 -15.99 5.58 13.44
N SER A 145 -15.27 4.50 13.68
CA SER A 145 -13.98 4.26 13.06
C SER A 145 -13.64 2.78 12.94
N LYS A 146 -12.71 2.47 12.04
CA LYS A 146 -12.06 1.16 11.91
C LYS A 146 -10.56 1.33 11.67
N VAL A 147 -9.81 0.24 11.73
CA VAL A 147 -8.45 0.18 11.21
C VAL A 147 -8.52 -0.36 9.78
N TYR A 148 -7.64 0.12 8.90
CA TYR A 148 -7.54 -0.36 7.53
C TYR A 148 -7.36 -1.88 7.48
N ASP A 149 -8.29 -2.55 6.82
CA ASP A 149 -8.35 -4.01 6.65
C ASP A 149 -8.54 -4.43 5.18
N GLY A 150 -8.51 -3.47 4.26
CA GLY A 150 -8.72 -3.68 2.82
C GLY A 150 -10.19 -3.80 2.40
N THR A 151 -11.15 -3.63 3.32
CA THR A 151 -12.59 -3.70 3.02
C THR A 151 -13.26 -2.34 3.12
N ALA A 152 -14.27 -2.11 2.26
CA ALA A 152 -15.08 -0.90 2.25
C ALA A 152 -15.80 -0.65 3.58
N ILE A 153 -16.20 0.60 3.83
CA ILE A 153 -17.05 0.96 4.96
C ILE A 153 -18.38 0.19 4.87
N SER A 154 -18.67 -0.58 5.91
CA SER A 154 -19.99 -1.14 6.18
C SER A 154 -20.45 -0.58 7.52
N TYR A 155 -21.15 0.55 7.47
CA TYR A 155 -21.59 1.29 8.66
C TYR A 155 -22.92 1.98 8.39
N VAL A 156 -23.84 1.85 9.34
CA VAL A 156 -25.11 2.58 9.38
C VAL A 156 -25.05 3.57 10.55
N PRO A 157 -25.11 4.89 10.31
CA PRO A 157 -25.14 5.88 11.38
C PRO A 157 -26.44 5.76 12.17
N THR A 158 -26.37 6.08 13.46
CA THR A 158 -27.55 6.14 14.32
C THR A 158 -27.99 7.58 14.52
N VAL A 159 -29.31 7.78 14.58
CA VAL A 159 -29.91 9.05 14.96
C VAL A 159 -30.03 9.08 16.47
N THR A 160 -29.45 10.10 17.10
CA THR A 160 -29.43 10.28 18.56
C THR A 160 -30.05 11.62 18.94
N ALA A 161 -30.46 11.75 20.21
CA ALA A 161 -31.17 12.89 20.78
C ALA A 161 -32.58 13.18 20.21
N ALA A 162 -32.99 12.50 19.13
CA ALA A 162 -34.32 12.66 18.52
C ALA A 162 -35.44 12.29 19.51
N PRO A 163 -36.52 13.09 19.61
CA PRO A 163 -37.67 12.80 20.45
C PRO A 163 -38.31 11.44 20.14
N VAL A 164 -38.40 11.09 18.85
CA VAL A 164 -38.81 9.78 18.34
C VAL A 164 -37.65 9.15 17.58
N SER A 165 -37.29 7.92 17.97
CA SER A 165 -36.19 7.17 17.36
C SER A 165 -36.53 6.71 15.94
N VAL A 166 -35.55 6.79 15.04
CA VAL A 166 -35.66 6.35 13.64
C VAL A 166 -34.48 5.46 13.29
N THR A 167 -34.75 4.36 12.58
CA THR A 167 -33.69 3.51 12.01
C THR A 167 -33.41 3.93 10.57
N LEU A 168 -32.15 4.24 10.27
CA LEU A 168 -31.70 4.60 8.93
C LEU A 168 -31.36 3.36 8.10
N THR A 169 -31.50 3.49 6.80
CA THR A 169 -31.09 2.53 5.76
C THR A 169 -30.06 3.20 4.85
N ALA A 170 -29.41 2.44 3.97
CA ALA A 170 -28.35 2.97 3.10
C ALA A 170 -28.81 4.13 2.20
N ASP A 171 -30.11 4.25 1.88
CA ASP A 171 -30.66 5.34 1.06
C ASP A 171 -30.89 6.64 1.85
N ASP A 172 -30.85 6.57 3.19
CA ASP A 172 -31.16 7.69 4.09
C ASP A 172 -29.95 8.59 4.38
N TYR A 173 -28.74 8.17 3.99
CA TYR A 173 -27.50 8.90 4.24
C TYR A 173 -26.49 8.68 3.12
N THR A 174 -25.49 9.55 3.04
CA THR A 174 -24.30 9.33 2.20
C THR A 174 -23.05 9.36 3.07
N ILE A 175 -22.04 8.59 2.66
CA ILE A 175 -20.69 8.63 3.22
C ILE A 175 -19.76 9.04 2.10
N THR A 176 -19.04 10.14 2.27
CA THR A 176 -18.12 10.69 1.26
C THR A 176 -16.76 10.99 1.87
N PRO A 177 -15.64 10.84 1.13
CA PRO A 177 -14.33 11.25 1.62
C PRO A 177 -14.29 12.75 1.95
N THR A 178 -13.77 13.12 3.12
CA THR A 178 -13.68 14.53 3.58
C THR A 178 -12.61 15.33 2.83
N THR A 179 -11.57 14.65 2.36
CA THR A 179 -10.51 15.22 1.51
C THR A 179 -10.49 14.45 0.18
N ASN A 180 -10.24 15.14 -0.93
CA ASN A 180 -10.23 14.64 -2.32
C ASN A 180 -9.14 13.57 -2.60
N SER A 181 -9.01 12.54 -1.76
CA SER A 181 -8.14 11.40 -2.01
C SER A 181 -8.83 10.45 -2.97
N THR A 182 -8.76 10.84 -4.26
CA THR A 182 -9.20 10.09 -5.44
C THR A 182 -10.70 9.81 -5.47
N GLY A 183 -11.35 9.93 -6.63
CA GLY A 183 -12.76 9.54 -6.83
C GLY A 183 -12.98 8.02 -6.72
N SER A 184 -12.35 7.35 -5.75
CA SER A 184 -12.55 5.95 -5.44
C SER A 184 -13.98 5.77 -4.95
N THR A 185 -14.76 5.04 -5.72
CA THR A 185 -16.11 4.60 -5.35
C THR A 185 -16.09 3.52 -4.26
N ASP A 186 -14.92 2.92 -4.02
CA ASP A 186 -14.68 1.89 -3.03
C ASP A 186 -14.11 2.56 -1.76
N LEU A 187 -15.01 2.92 -0.82
CA LEU A 187 -14.71 3.65 0.42
C LEU A 187 -13.91 2.80 1.42
N LYS A 188 -12.67 2.44 1.09
CA LYS A 188 -11.83 1.51 1.88
C LYS A 188 -10.52 2.09 2.35
N ASP A 189 -10.06 3.18 1.73
CA ASP A 189 -8.74 3.74 2.00
C ASP A 189 -8.69 4.49 3.33
N ALA A 190 -7.51 4.54 3.94
CA ALA A 190 -7.33 5.24 5.21
C ALA A 190 -7.58 6.74 5.05
N GLY A 191 -8.39 7.31 5.93
CA GLY A 191 -8.81 8.70 5.86
C GLY A 191 -10.10 8.97 6.63
N ASP A 192 -10.50 10.23 6.63
CA ASP A 192 -11.74 10.69 7.21
C ASP A 192 -12.84 10.80 6.15
N TYR A 193 -14.04 10.40 6.54
CA TYR A 193 -15.24 10.40 5.72
C TYR A 193 -16.34 11.18 6.44
N THR A 194 -17.10 11.97 5.69
CA THR A 194 -18.22 12.73 6.18
C THR A 194 -19.52 11.97 5.91
N ILE A 195 -20.34 11.84 6.94
CA ILE A 195 -21.68 11.27 6.89
C ILE A 195 -22.68 12.42 6.89
N VAL A 196 -23.58 12.47 5.91
CA VAL A 196 -24.69 13.44 5.86
C VAL A 196 -26.00 12.72 5.54
N LEU A 197 -27.13 13.29 5.94
CA LEU A 197 -28.45 12.77 5.56
C LEU A 197 -28.74 13.07 4.08
N THR A 198 -29.42 12.14 3.42
CA THR A 198 -30.09 12.41 2.15
C THR A 198 -31.43 13.10 2.41
N GLN A 199 -32.09 13.60 1.35
CA GLN A 199 -33.46 14.10 1.48
C GLN A 199 -34.41 13.01 2.01
N ALA A 200 -34.25 11.76 1.58
CA ALA A 200 -35.05 10.64 2.08
C ALA A 200 -34.88 10.44 3.60
N GLY A 201 -33.64 10.52 4.09
CA GLY A 201 -33.37 10.46 5.53
C GLY A 201 -33.95 11.64 6.31
N ILE A 202 -33.86 12.85 5.77
CA ILE A 202 -34.47 14.06 6.35
C ILE A 202 -35.99 13.91 6.44
N ASP A 203 -36.64 13.49 5.35
CA ASP A 203 -38.10 13.31 5.29
C ASP A 203 -38.57 12.22 6.26
N LYS A 204 -37.81 11.13 6.35
CA LYS A 204 -38.09 10.02 7.28
C LYS A 204 -38.02 10.46 8.74
N ILE A 205 -36.98 11.21 9.13
CA ILE A 205 -36.83 11.75 10.49
C ILE A 205 -37.94 12.75 10.79
N THR A 206 -38.21 13.66 9.85
CA THR A 206 -39.22 14.71 10.01
C THR A 206 -40.62 14.12 10.16
N SER A 207 -40.97 13.11 9.34
CA SER A 207 -42.28 12.45 9.40
C SER A 207 -42.51 11.71 10.71
N ALA A 208 -41.48 11.04 11.25
CA ALA A 208 -41.56 10.36 12.54
C ALA A 208 -41.65 11.34 13.73
N ASN A 209 -41.26 12.59 13.54
CA ASN A 209 -41.18 13.62 14.58
C ASN A 209 -42.08 14.83 14.27
N SER A 210 -43.25 14.62 13.65
CA SER A 210 -44.14 15.70 13.20
C SER A 210 -44.65 16.64 14.31
N ASN A 211 -44.58 16.19 15.57
CA ASN A 211 -44.97 16.97 16.74
C ASN A 211 -43.85 17.89 17.27
N TYR A 212 -42.69 17.90 16.61
CA TYR A 212 -41.51 18.64 17.06
C TYR A 212 -40.95 19.58 15.99
N THR A 213 -40.45 20.72 16.43
CA THR A 213 -39.60 21.59 15.61
C THR A 213 -38.15 21.15 15.81
N LEU A 214 -37.57 20.52 14.78
CA LEU A 214 -36.21 19.97 14.82
C LEU A 214 -35.16 21.02 14.43
N ASN A 215 -33.90 20.80 14.82
CA ASN A 215 -32.77 21.54 14.28
C ASN A 215 -32.60 21.30 12.76
N ASP A 216 -31.80 22.13 12.11
CA ASP A 216 -31.53 22.04 10.67
C ASP A 216 -30.82 20.73 10.31
N LEU A 217 -31.60 19.73 9.91
CA LEU A 217 -31.12 18.39 9.57
C LEU A 217 -30.19 18.38 8.35
N SER A 218 -30.32 19.37 7.46
CA SER A 218 -29.46 19.49 6.26
C SER A 218 -28.00 19.86 6.59
N LYS A 219 -27.77 20.39 7.80
CA LYS A 219 -26.44 20.75 8.30
C LYS A 219 -25.80 19.68 9.18
N LEU A 220 -26.54 18.61 9.50
CA LEU A 220 -26.00 17.54 10.32
C LEU A 220 -24.93 16.78 9.56
N ASN A 221 -23.80 16.59 10.23
CA ASN A 221 -22.73 15.73 9.77
C ASN A 221 -22.13 14.94 10.94
N ALA A 222 -21.54 13.80 10.61
CA ALA A 222 -20.71 13.01 11.50
C ALA A 222 -19.48 12.50 10.74
N THR A 223 -18.44 12.08 11.47
CA THR A 223 -17.21 11.58 10.86
C THR A 223 -17.09 10.06 11.02
N TYR A 224 -16.74 9.38 9.93
CA TYR A 224 -16.24 8.02 9.98
C TYR A 224 -14.75 8.01 9.64
N THR A 225 -13.90 7.40 10.45
CA THR A 225 -12.44 7.38 10.22
C THR A 225 -11.93 5.97 9.95
N ILE A 226 -11.25 5.77 8.82
CA ILE A 226 -10.42 4.58 8.59
C ILE A 226 -9.00 4.94 9.01
N ASN A 227 -8.60 4.45 10.19
CA ASN A 227 -7.25 4.62 10.71
C ASN A 227 -6.26 3.77 9.91
N LYS A 228 -5.06 4.32 9.67
CA LYS A 228 -3.98 3.58 9.02
C LYS A 228 -3.60 2.33 9.82
N LYS A 229 -3.31 1.22 9.13
CA LYS A 229 -2.82 -0.02 9.76
C LYS A 229 -1.32 0.07 10.03
N ASN A 230 -0.87 -0.28 11.23
CA ASN A 230 0.57 -0.32 11.52
C ASN A 230 1.26 -1.39 10.66
N ALA A 231 2.42 -1.05 10.12
CA ALA A 231 3.28 -1.99 9.41
C ALA A 231 4.76 -1.65 9.57
N THR A 232 5.60 -2.67 9.42
CA THR A 232 7.05 -2.55 9.46
C THR A 232 7.61 -2.75 8.07
N VAL A 233 8.52 -1.85 7.68
CA VAL A 233 9.33 -1.91 6.49
C VAL A 233 10.75 -2.26 6.88
N THR A 234 11.35 -3.20 6.16
CA THR A 234 12.75 -3.61 6.36
C THR A 234 13.52 -3.52 5.06
N VAL A 235 14.74 -2.99 5.13
CA VAL A 235 15.74 -3.06 4.05
C VAL A 235 16.67 -4.22 4.37
N THR A 236 17.00 -5.04 3.38
CA THR A 236 17.92 -6.17 3.56
C THR A 236 18.95 -6.15 2.44
N GLY A 237 20.22 -6.12 2.83
CA GLY A 237 21.33 -6.33 1.90
C GLY A 237 21.58 -7.82 1.70
N GLY A 238 22.62 -8.16 0.94
CA GLY A 238 22.94 -9.54 0.60
C GLY A 238 24.42 -9.82 0.76
N SER A 239 24.85 -10.97 0.25
CA SER A 239 26.27 -11.22 0.02
C SER A 239 26.49 -11.79 -1.37
N LYS A 240 27.67 -11.56 -1.93
CA LYS A 240 28.16 -12.22 -3.13
C LYS A 240 29.67 -12.41 -3.04
N THR A 241 30.20 -13.37 -3.77
CA THR A 241 31.64 -13.44 -4.02
C THR A 241 32.04 -12.41 -5.08
N TYR A 242 33.24 -11.85 -4.96
CA TYR A 242 33.80 -10.95 -5.96
C TYR A 242 33.70 -11.55 -7.37
N ASP A 243 33.11 -10.78 -8.27
CA ASP A 243 32.78 -11.15 -9.65
C ASP A 243 33.11 -10.01 -10.65
N GLY A 244 33.80 -8.97 -10.20
CA GLY A 244 34.12 -7.77 -10.98
C GLY A 244 32.94 -6.86 -11.31
N LYS A 245 31.75 -7.12 -10.74
CA LYS A 245 30.54 -6.31 -10.96
C LYS A 245 30.16 -5.53 -9.73
N VAL A 246 29.45 -4.41 -9.95
CA VAL A 246 28.93 -3.57 -8.88
C VAL A 246 28.07 -4.38 -7.89
N VAL A 247 28.05 -3.94 -6.64
CA VAL A 247 27.18 -4.48 -5.61
C VAL A 247 25.72 -4.44 -6.06
N GLY A 248 24.96 -5.49 -5.71
CA GLY A 248 23.55 -5.62 -6.11
C GLY A 248 22.66 -4.54 -5.52
N ALA A 249 21.39 -4.51 -5.93
CA ALA A 249 20.38 -3.69 -5.26
C ALA A 249 19.98 -4.31 -3.91
N PRO A 250 19.61 -3.49 -2.90
CA PRO A 250 18.98 -4.00 -1.68
C PRO A 250 17.58 -4.54 -1.98
N THR A 251 17.09 -5.40 -1.10
CA THR A 251 15.68 -5.84 -1.09
C THR A 251 14.89 -5.09 -0.03
N ILE A 252 13.60 -4.88 -0.27
CA ILE A 252 12.69 -4.18 0.63
C ILE A 252 11.48 -5.08 0.91
N SER A 253 11.11 -5.22 2.18
CA SER A 253 9.84 -5.82 2.59
C SER A 253 8.90 -4.71 3.02
N ALA A 254 7.76 -4.58 2.34
CA ALA A 254 6.72 -3.57 2.63
C ALA A 254 5.33 -4.17 2.32
N PRO A 255 4.25 -3.68 2.97
CA PRO A 255 2.91 -4.30 2.87
C PRO A 255 2.37 -4.48 1.46
N ASN A 256 2.51 -3.48 0.61
CA ASN A 256 2.03 -3.51 -0.78
C ASN A 256 3.14 -3.88 -1.79
N GLY A 257 4.32 -4.28 -1.31
CA GLY A 257 5.50 -4.52 -2.14
C GLY A 257 6.06 -3.24 -2.78
N VAL A 258 7.38 -3.15 -2.89
CA VAL A 258 8.06 -2.02 -3.56
C VAL A 258 9.29 -2.56 -4.27
N THR A 259 9.57 -2.08 -5.49
CA THR A 259 10.83 -2.35 -6.19
C THR A 259 11.65 -1.07 -6.23
N LEU A 260 12.90 -1.12 -5.74
CA LEU A 260 13.80 0.03 -5.70
C LEU A 260 14.66 0.11 -6.97
N THR A 261 14.97 1.33 -7.41
CA THR A 261 15.99 1.63 -8.42
C THR A 261 17.21 2.27 -7.77
N SER A 262 18.29 2.49 -8.53
CA SER A 262 19.50 3.16 -8.03
C SER A 262 19.30 4.60 -7.55
N GLU A 263 18.16 5.23 -7.84
CA GLU A 263 17.79 6.57 -7.34
C GLU A 263 17.13 6.51 -5.95
N ASP A 264 16.58 5.36 -5.58
CA ASP A 264 15.80 5.18 -4.35
C ASP A 264 16.69 4.91 -3.11
N TYR A 265 17.99 4.65 -3.32
CA TYR A 265 18.93 4.36 -2.26
C TYR A 265 20.34 4.88 -2.58
N THR A 266 21.13 5.08 -1.54
CA THR A 266 22.57 5.34 -1.63
C THR A 266 23.35 4.10 -1.20
N VAL A 267 24.57 3.96 -1.70
CA VAL A 267 25.51 2.93 -1.28
C VAL A 267 26.79 3.61 -0.82
N THR A 268 27.21 3.33 0.40
CA THR A 268 28.47 3.84 0.95
C THR A 268 29.38 2.67 1.34
N SER A 269 30.68 2.79 1.08
CA SER A 269 31.65 1.79 1.51
C SER A 269 31.85 1.90 3.03
N VAL A 270 31.66 0.80 3.75
CA VAL A 270 31.94 0.69 5.20
C VAL A 270 33.38 0.22 5.39
N SER A 271 33.79 -0.77 4.61
CA SER A 271 35.15 -1.31 4.59
C SER A 271 35.49 -1.85 3.20
N GLY A 272 36.74 -1.72 2.78
CA GLY A 272 37.18 -2.12 1.45
C GLY A 272 37.47 -0.90 0.58
N THR A 273 37.17 -0.99 -0.71
CA THR A 273 37.40 0.09 -1.68
C THR A 273 36.15 0.99 -1.83
N THR A 274 36.35 2.22 -2.31
CA THR A 274 35.26 3.11 -2.74
C THR A 274 34.62 2.66 -4.06
N ASP A 275 35.33 1.81 -4.81
CA ASP A 275 34.78 1.10 -5.96
C ASP A 275 33.76 0.06 -5.48
N LEU A 276 32.51 0.22 -5.87
CA LEU A 276 31.40 -0.65 -5.45
C LEU A 276 31.47 -2.06 -6.08
N THR A 277 32.53 -2.38 -6.81
CA THR A 277 32.78 -3.71 -7.39
C THR A 277 33.67 -4.60 -6.53
N GLY A 278 34.51 -4.02 -5.66
CA GLY A 278 35.56 -4.73 -4.92
C GLY A 278 35.06 -5.57 -3.75
N ALA A 279 35.94 -6.38 -3.16
CA ALA A 279 35.63 -7.06 -1.90
C ALA A 279 35.56 -6.04 -0.75
N GLY A 280 34.55 -6.18 0.10
CA GLY A 280 34.25 -5.21 1.15
C GLY A 280 32.85 -5.32 1.70
N THR A 281 32.51 -4.41 2.60
CA THR A 281 31.16 -4.26 3.16
C THR A 281 30.63 -2.90 2.78
N TYR A 282 29.40 -2.88 2.27
CA TYR A 282 28.73 -1.72 1.72
C TYR A 282 27.42 -1.49 2.48
N LYS A 283 27.08 -0.25 2.76
CA LYS A 283 25.88 0.13 3.50
C LYS A 283 24.90 0.85 2.60
N TYR A 284 23.67 0.36 2.60
CA TYR A 284 22.52 1.01 1.98
C TYR A 284 21.84 1.96 2.96
N ALA A 285 21.38 3.09 2.44
CA ALA A 285 20.41 3.97 3.09
C ALA A 285 19.41 4.46 2.04
N LEU A 286 18.13 4.61 2.43
CA LEU A 286 17.11 5.12 1.51
C LEU A 286 17.34 6.61 1.22
N THR A 287 17.12 7.01 -0.04
CA THR A 287 17.01 8.43 -0.40
C THR A 287 15.60 8.94 -0.09
N GLN A 288 15.40 10.26 -0.16
CA GLN A 288 14.06 10.83 -0.06
C GLN A 288 13.12 10.27 -1.15
N ALA A 289 13.62 10.10 -2.38
CA ALA A 289 12.85 9.50 -3.47
C ALA A 289 12.38 8.07 -3.12
N GLY A 290 13.26 7.25 -2.55
CA GLY A 290 12.90 5.92 -2.07
C GLY A 290 11.87 5.93 -0.94
N ILE A 291 12.02 6.85 0.01
CA ILE A 291 11.05 7.04 1.11
C ILE A 291 9.67 7.45 0.58
N ASP A 292 9.62 8.40 -0.36
CA ASP A 292 8.38 8.90 -0.97
C ASP A 292 7.68 7.79 -1.78
N LYS A 293 8.47 7.01 -2.53
CA LYS A 293 7.97 5.85 -3.29
C LYS A 293 7.37 4.77 -2.39
N ILE A 294 8.06 4.42 -1.29
CA ILE A 294 7.54 3.46 -0.31
C ILE A 294 6.27 4.01 0.35
N THR A 295 6.27 5.28 0.76
CA THR A 295 5.16 5.91 1.48
C THR A 295 3.91 6.02 0.62
N SER A 296 4.05 6.47 -0.63
CA SER A 296 2.92 6.62 -1.58
C SER A 296 2.28 5.29 -1.92
N THR A 297 3.08 4.24 -2.14
CA THR A 297 2.60 2.88 -2.42
C THR A 297 1.87 2.25 -1.22
N ASN A 298 2.17 2.71 0.00
CA ASN A 298 1.66 2.17 1.26
C ASN A 298 0.87 3.22 2.06
N SER A 299 0.14 4.11 1.38
CA SER A 299 -0.58 5.24 1.98
C SER A 299 -1.55 4.87 3.11
N ASN A 300 -2.15 3.67 3.02
CA ASN A 300 -3.07 3.10 4.01
C ASN A 300 -2.41 2.55 5.27
N TYR A 301 -1.07 2.58 5.34
CA TYR A 301 -0.29 2.06 6.45
C TYR A 301 0.44 3.17 7.22
N LYS A 302 0.54 2.97 8.53
CA LYS A 302 1.45 3.73 9.39
C LYS A 302 2.76 2.94 9.44
N LEU A 303 3.74 3.41 8.68
CA LEU A 303 5.06 2.78 8.57
C LEU A 303 5.96 3.21 9.73
N ASN A 304 6.99 2.41 10.03
CA ASN A 304 8.10 2.82 10.89
C ASN A 304 8.90 3.97 10.25
N ASP A 305 9.80 4.57 11.03
CA ASP A 305 10.74 5.57 10.51
C ASP A 305 11.62 4.95 9.41
N LEU A 306 11.41 5.40 8.18
CA LEU A 306 12.13 4.92 7.00
C LEU A 306 13.51 5.59 6.86
N SER A 307 13.70 6.77 7.45
CA SER A 307 14.94 7.55 7.31
C SER A 307 16.13 6.94 8.04
N SER A 308 15.86 6.12 9.07
CA SER A 308 16.86 5.39 9.85
C SER A 308 17.12 3.97 9.33
N LEU A 309 16.39 3.51 8.32
CA LEU A 309 16.58 2.16 7.77
C LEU A 309 17.88 2.08 6.99
N THR A 310 18.72 1.13 7.39
CA THR A 310 19.97 0.81 6.71
C THR A 310 20.16 -0.70 6.64
N ALA A 311 20.95 -1.16 5.68
CA ALA A 311 21.31 -2.57 5.55
C ALA A 311 22.72 -2.70 4.99
N GLU A 312 23.38 -3.82 5.27
CA GLU A 312 24.74 -4.09 4.78
C GLU A 312 24.75 -5.16 3.70
N HIS A 313 25.61 -4.99 2.70
CA HIS A 313 25.95 -5.98 1.70
C HIS A 313 27.44 -6.30 1.77
N THR A 314 27.79 -7.57 1.73
CA THR A 314 29.20 -8.00 1.72
C THR A 314 29.57 -8.55 0.35
N ILE A 315 30.70 -8.09 -0.19
CA ILE A 315 31.37 -8.75 -1.30
C ILE A 315 32.56 -9.51 -0.72
N ASP A 316 32.43 -10.84 -0.66
CA ASP A 316 33.46 -11.74 -0.17
C ASP A 316 34.61 -11.84 -1.19
N LYS A 317 35.85 -11.98 -0.69
CA LYS A 317 37.00 -12.22 -1.57
C LYS A 317 36.80 -13.51 -2.36
N ARG A 318 37.17 -13.46 -3.64
CA ARG A 318 37.15 -14.63 -4.53
C ARG A 318 38.34 -15.53 -4.26
N GLU A 319 38.10 -16.84 -4.21
CA GLU A 319 39.16 -17.80 -3.90
C GLU A 319 39.99 -18.16 -5.15
N ILE A 320 41.31 -18.19 -4.99
CA ILE A 320 42.27 -18.81 -5.90
C ILE A 320 42.82 -20.05 -5.20
N GLU A 321 42.27 -21.22 -5.55
CA GLU A 321 42.54 -22.49 -4.85
C GLU A 321 44.03 -22.84 -4.79
N ILE A 322 44.71 -22.72 -5.94
CA ILE A 322 46.12 -23.06 -6.09
C ILE A 322 46.77 -22.17 -7.13
N ILE A 323 47.95 -21.64 -6.84
CA ILE A 323 48.85 -21.09 -7.86
C ILE A 323 50.08 -22.00 -7.99
N THR A 324 50.49 -22.31 -9.22
CA THR A 324 51.56 -23.28 -9.50
C THR A 324 52.70 -22.59 -10.22
N ALA A 325 53.91 -22.62 -9.65
CA ALA A 325 55.11 -22.28 -10.41
C ALA A 325 55.36 -23.36 -11.46
N ASP A 326 55.54 -22.98 -12.72
CA ASP A 326 55.69 -23.93 -13.81
C ASP A 326 57.09 -24.54 -13.82
N ASP A 327 57.19 -25.82 -14.14
CA ASP A 327 58.48 -26.49 -14.34
C ASP A 327 59.21 -25.88 -15.54
N GLN A 328 60.52 -25.75 -15.40
CA GLN A 328 61.39 -25.13 -16.40
C GLN A 328 62.61 -26.02 -16.68
N THR A 329 63.24 -25.83 -17.83
CA THR A 329 64.49 -26.52 -18.17
C THR A 329 65.47 -25.55 -18.79
N LYS A 330 66.76 -25.66 -18.40
CA LYS A 330 67.87 -24.97 -19.07
C LYS A 330 69.01 -25.93 -19.36
N VAL A 331 69.83 -25.58 -20.33
CA VAL A 331 71.10 -26.25 -20.57
C VAL A 331 72.16 -25.66 -19.63
N TYR A 332 73.04 -26.49 -19.08
CA TYR A 332 74.16 -26.05 -18.25
C TYR A 332 74.95 -24.90 -18.89
N GLY A 333 75.29 -23.89 -18.10
CA GLY A 333 76.00 -22.68 -18.56
C GLY A 333 75.16 -21.70 -19.39
N SER A 334 73.86 -21.97 -19.61
CA SER A 334 72.94 -20.99 -20.21
C SER A 334 72.33 -20.07 -19.13
N ASP A 335 71.82 -18.93 -19.54
CA ASP A 335 71.01 -18.07 -18.65
C ASP A 335 69.74 -18.78 -18.18
N ASP A 336 69.18 -18.30 -17.08
CA ASP A 336 67.91 -18.84 -16.56
C ASP A 336 66.75 -18.51 -17.49
N PRO A 337 65.80 -19.45 -17.66
CA PRO A 337 64.57 -19.16 -18.38
C PRO A 337 63.72 -18.17 -17.58
N THR A 338 62.83 -17.46 -18.27
CA THR A 338 61.79 -16.67 -17.59
C THR A 338 60.89 -17.62 -16.79
N LEU A 339 60.82 -17.41 -15.48
CA LEU A 339 59.95 -18.18 -14.61
C LEU A 339 58.48 -17.81 -14.88
N THR A 340 57.63 -18.81 -15.05
CA THR A 340 56.19 -18.64 -15.29
C THR A 340 55.36 -19.29 -14.18
N VAL A 341 54.12 -18.83 -14.02
CA VAL A 341 53.17 -19.31 -13.02
C VAL A 341 51.83 -19.57 -13.69
N THR A 342 51.29 -20.77 -13.48
CA THR A 342 49.93 -21.12 -13.87
C THR A 342 48.95 -20.73 -12.76
N ILE A 343 47.95 -19.92 -13.12
CA ILE A 343 46.86 -19.48 -12.24
C ILE A 343 45.54 -20.02 -12.80
N PRO A 344 44.68 -20.67 -11.98
CA PRO A 344 43.37 -21.13 -12.39
C PRO A 344 42.50 -19.97 -12.89
N LYS A 345 41.88 -20.15 -14.04
CA LYS A 345 40.90 -19.19 -14.59
C LYS A 345 39.59 -19.30 -13.82
N ALA A 346 38.80 -18.22 -13.86
CA ALA A 346 37.51 -18.16 -13.18
C ALA A 346 36.58 -19.33 -13.56
N ALA A 347 36.11 -20.05 -12.55
CA ALA A 347 35.08 -21.08 -12.64
C ALA A 347 34.16 -20.97 -11.41
N GLY A 348 32.86 -20.76 -11.61
CA GLY A 348 31.92 -20.54 -10.50
C GLY A 348 32.31 -19.35 -9.62
N ASN A 349 32.59 -19.58 -8.34
CA ASN A 349 33.04 -18.58 -7.36
C ASN A 349 34.55 -18.64 -7.07
N THR A 350 35.34 -19.37 -7.86
CA THR A 350 36.79 -19.51 -7.69
C THR A 350 37.56 -19.14 -8.97
N GLY A 351 38.88 -18.99 -8.88
CA GLY A 351 39.78 -18.70 -10.00
C GLY A 351 39.82 -17.22 -10.39
N LEU A 352 40.83 -16.84 -11.17
CA LEU A 352 41.12 -15.47 -11.57
C LEU A 352 40.16 -15.00 -12.68
N ILE A 353 39.50 -13.87 -12.45
CA ILE A 353 38.63 -13.25 -13.45
C ILE A 353 39.51 -12.69 -14.58
N SER A 354 39.05 -12.86 -15.83
CA SER A 354 39.80 -12.42 -16.99
C SER A 354 40.03 -10.90 -16.95
N GLY A 355 41.30 -10.48 -17.05
CA GLY A 355 41.71 -9.08 -17.00
C GLY A 355 42.27 -8.65 -15.64
N ASP A 356 41.98 -9.39 -14.58
CA ASP A 356 42.55 -9.12 -13.27
C ASP A 356 44.01 -9.60 -13.17
N THR A 357 44.76 -9.00 -12.25
CA THR A 357 46.12 -9.40 -11.93
C THR A 357 46.23 -9.73 -10.45
N LEU A 358 47.09 -10.72 -10.12
CA LEU A 358 47.43 -11.07 -8.75
C LEU A 358 48.81 -10.51 -8.40
N ASN A 359 48.94 -10.01 -7.17
CA ASN A 359 50.23 -9.68 -6.58
C ASN A 359 50.88 -10.97 -6.04
N TYR A 360 52.00 -11.38 -6.64
CA TYR A 360 52.84 -12.49 -6.20
C TYR A 360 54.28 -12.29 -6.70
N THR A 361 55.22 -13.02 -6.11
CA THR A 361 56.60 -13.14 -6.61
C THR A 361 56.93 -14.59 -6.92
N VAL A 362 57.83 -14.82 -7.88
CA VAL A 362 58.35 -16.14 -8.23
C VAL A 362 59.88 -16.11 -8.16
N SER A 363 60.47 -17.12 -7.55
CA SER A 363 61.92 -17.24 -7.39
C SER A 363 62.34 -18.71 -7.46
N ARG A 364 63.60 -18.97 -7.79
CA ARG A 364 64.16 -20.33 -7.75
C ARG A 364 65.20 -20.46 -6.64
N VAL A 365 65.44 -21.70 -6.23
CA VAL A 365 66.60 -22.07 -5.41
C VAL A 365 67.88 -21.89 -6.25
N ALA A 366 68.92 -21.32 -5.64
CA ALA A 366 70.20 -21.05 -6.28
C ALA A 366 71.00 -22.34 -6.59
N GLY A 367 71.81 -22.30 -7.65
CA GLY A 367 72.71 -23.37 -8.08
C GLY A 367 72.74 -23.52 -9.60
N GLU A 368 73.87 -24.00 -10.12
CA GLU A 368 74.15 -24.06 -11.57
C GLU A 368 74.60 -25.44 -12.06
N SER A 369 74.87 -26.39 -11.16
CA SER A 369 75.24 -27.76 -11.53
C SER A 369 74.07 -28.50 -12.20
N VAL A 370 74.38 -29.54 -12.97
CA VAL A 370 73.34 -30.43 -13.53
C VAL A 370 72.51 -31.05 -12.40
N GLY A 371 71.19 -30.93 -12.48
CA GLY A 371 70.29 -31.34 -11.40
C GLY A 371 68.95 -30.61 -11.42
N THR A 372 68.20 -30.73 -10.34
CA THR A 372 66.87 -30.12 -10.15
C THR A 372 66.88 -29.09 -9.03
N TYR A 373 66.28 -27.93 -9.26
CA TYR A 373 66.20 -26.82 -8.32
C TYR A 373 64.74 -26.36 -8.16
N GLY A 374 64.27 -26.16 -6.92
CA GLY A 374 62.88 -25.75 -6.69
C GLY A 374 62.57 -24.34 -7.19
N ILE A 375 61.38 -24.14 -7.74
CA ILE A 375 60.81 -22.83 -8.11
C ILE A 375 59.63 -22.57 -7.17
N ASN A 376 59.71 -21.50 -6.38
CA ASN A 376 58.73 -21.14 -5.37
C ASN A 376 57.93 -19.91 -5.81
N VAL A 377 56.66 -19.89 -5.45
CA VAL A 377 55.78 -18.72 -5.62
C VAL A 377 55.33 -18.23 -4.24
N THR A 378 55.46 -16.93 -4.01
CA THR A 378 55.07 -16.26 -2.76
C THR A 378 53.93 -15.28 -3.04
N PRO A 379 52.71 -15.53 -2.54
CA PRO A 379 51.59 -14.62 -2.66
C PRO A 379 51.85 -13.29 -1.93
N GLY A 380 51.48 -12.18 -2.57
CA GLY A 380 51.39 -10.87 -1.94
C GLY A 380 49.97 -10.58 -1.45
N THR A 381 49.74 -9.35 -0.96
CA THR A 381 48.40 -8.88 -0.56
C THR A 381 47.53 -8.64 -1.80
N ASN A 382 46.36 -9.27 -1.83
CA ASN A 382 45.36 -9.10 -2.87
C ASN A 382 44.03 -8.62 -2.25
N ALA A 383 43.48 -7.52 -2.77
CA ALA A 383 42.29 -6.88 -2.20
C ALA A 383 41.03 -7.75 -2.41
N ASN A 384 40.85 -8.25 -3.63
CA ASN A 384 39.63 -8.96 -4.03
C ASN A 384 39.76 -10.49 -4.02
N TYR A 385 40.96 -11.01 -3.79
CA TYR A 385 41.27 -12.43 -3.89
C TYR A 385 41.90 -12.97 -2.61
N ILE A 386 41.58 -14.22 -2.29
CA ILE A 386 42.27 -15.03 -1.27
C ILE A 386 42.97 -16.20 -1.99
N ILE A 387 44.28 -16.34 -1.78
CA ILE A 387 45.07 -17.45 -2.34
C ILE A 387 45.21 -18.49 -1.25
N THR A 388 44.65 -19.69 -1.47
CA THR A 388 44.59 -20.74 -0.44
C THR A 388 45.86 -21.60 -0.43
N THR A 389 46.38 -21.97 -1.61
CA THR A 389 47.54 -22.85 -1.72
C THR A 389 48.54 -22.38 -2.77
N THR A 390 49.81 -22.71 -2.57
CA THR A 390 50.87 -22.59 -3.58
C THR A 390 51.49 -23.96 -3.87
N LYS A 391 51.89 -24.18 -5.12
CA LYS A 391 52.64 -25.37 -5.54
C LYS A 391 53.94 -24.95 -6.19
N ALA A 392 55.04 -25.50 -5.67
CA ALA A 392 56.37 -25.31 -6.23
C ALA A 392 56.53 -26.08 -7.55
N GLY A 393 57.29 -25.49 -8.46
CA GLY A 393 57.80 -26.13 -9.68
C GLY A 393 59.26 -26.52 -9.54
N ILE A 394 59.85 -27.00 -10.64
CA ILE A 394 61.23 -27.46 -10.69
C ILE A 394 61.93 -26.89 -11.93
N LEU A 395 63.09 -26.28 -11.73
CA LEU A 395 64.06 -26.00 -12.78
C LEU A 395 64.99 -27.21 -12.93
N THR A 396 65.01 -27.83 -14.12
CA THR A 396 65.96 -28.90 -14.46
C THR A 396 67.11 -28.33 -15.29
N ILE A 397 68.33 -28.47 -14.80
CA ILE A 397 69.54 -28.13 -15.55
C ILE A 397 70.06 -29.40 -16.21
N ILE A 398 69.99 -29.45 -17.54
CA ILE A 398 70.45 -30.58 -18.35
C ILE A 398 71.84 -30.32 -18.93
N ARG A 399 72.60 -31.39 -19.10
CA ARG A 399 73.87 -31.38 -19.83
C ARG A 399 73.62 -31.26 -21.34
N LYS A 400 74.56 -30.67 -22.06
CA LYS A 400 74.62 -30.64 -23.53
C LYS A 400 75.97 -31.17 -23.99
N LEU A 401 75.95 -32.04 -24.99
CA LEU A 401 77.17 -32.57 -25.60
C LEU A 401 78.00 -31.42 -26.18
N THR A 402 79.29 -31.35 -25.82
CA THR A 402 80.23 -30.44 -26.50
C THR A 402 80.66 -31.07 -27.82
N LYS A 403 81.15 -30.28 -28.77
CA LYS A 403 81.63 -30.79 -30.07
C LYS A 403 82.82 -31.77 -29.98
N ASN A 404 83.30 -32.07 -28.77
CA ASN A 404 84.45 -32.91 -28.51
C ASN A 404 83.98 -34.33 -28.17
N VAL A 405 83.54 -35.06 -29.18
CA VAL A 405 83.62 -36.53 -29.15
C VAL A 405 85.07 -36.87 -29.51
N TYR A 406 85.73 -37.66 -28.67
CA TYR A 406 87.12 -38.05 -28.89
C TYR A 406 87.32 -39.56 -28.74
N LEU A 407 88.45 -40.05 -29.24
CA LEU A 407 88.83 -41.46 -29.27
C LEU A 407 90.00 -41.66 -28.31
N GLU A 408 89.98 -42.72 -27.49
CA GLU A 408 91.17 -43.12 -26.73
C GLU A 408 92.25 -43.67 -27.65
N ASP A 409 93.50 -43.23 -27.43
CA ASP A 409 94.66 -43.74 -28.16
C ASP A 409 94.84 -45.25 -27.91
N GLY A 410 95.20 -45.97 -28.97
CA GLY A 410 95.42 -47.42 -28.94
C GLY A 410 96.75 -47.81 -29.55
N SER A 411 97.19 -49.03 -29.23
CA SER A 411 98.35 -49.63 -29.89
C SER A 411 98.15 -51.13 -30.10
N LYS A 412 98.73 -51.65 -31.19
CA LYS A 412 98.77 -53.08 -31.52
C LYS A 412 100.21 -53.46 -31.86
N VAL A 413 100.68 -54.60 -31.37
CA VAL A 413 101.97 -55.17 -31.80
C VAL A 413 101.79 -55.83 -33.17
N TYR A 414 102.72 -55.60 -34.11
CA TYR A 414 102.65 -56.13 -35.47
C TYR A 414 102.57 -57.66 -35.50
N ASP A 415 101.56 -58.19 -36.19
CA ASP A 415 101.24 -59.62 -36.31
C ASP A 415 100.93 -60.07 -37.75
N GLY A 416 101.15 -59.19 -38.74
CA GLY A 416 100.84 -59.45 -40.15
C GLY A 416 99.34 -59.44 -40.50
N LYS A 417 98.46 -59.05 -39.57
CA LYS A 417 97.02 -58.89 -39.81
C LYS A 417 96.61 -57.42 -39.75
N ALA A 418 95.52 -57.07 -40.42
CA ALA A 418 94.94 -55.73 -40.33
C ALA A 418 94.62 -55.35 -38.88
N VAL A 419 94.52 -54.05 -38.63
CA VAL A 419 94.07 -53.51 -37.33
C VAL A 419 92.70 -54.11 -36.96
N ASP A 420 92.64 -54.74 -35.77
CA ASP A 420 91.43 -55.29 -35.15
C ASP A 420 91.27 -54.68 -33.74
N TYR A 421 91.38 -53.35 -33.70
CA TYR A 421 91.27 -52.53 -32.50
C TYR A 421 90.19 -51.47 -32.75
N TRP A 422 89.29 -51.30 -31.79
CA TRP A 422 88.25 -50.27 -31.84
C TRP A 422 88.50 -49.31 -30.68
N PRO A 423 88.86 -48.04 -30.97
CA PRO A 423 89.05 -47.05 -29.92
C PRO A 423 87.79 -46.91 -29.05
N VAL A 424 88.00 -46.69 -27.75
CA VAL A 424 86.91 -46.29 -26.85
C VAL A 424 86.51 -44.86 -27.24
N VAL A 425 85.21 -44.64 -27.43
CA VAL A 425 84.70 -43.32 -27.82
C VAL A 425 84.16 -42.60 -26.60
N HIS A 426 84.66 -41.40 -26.36
CA HIS A 426 84.28 -40.55 -25.25
C HIS A 426 83.43 -39.38 -25.71
N ALA A 427 82.49 -38.99 -24.86
CA ALA A 427 81.68 -37.81 -25.02
C ALA A 427 81.90 -36.88 -23.82
N VAL A 428 82.36 -35.67 -24.10
CA VAL A 428 82.50 -34.62 -23.09
C VAL A 428 81.28 -33.70 -23.12
N PHE A 429 80.62 -33.56 -21.98
CA PHE A 429 79.53 -32.61 -21.79
C PHE A 429 80.04 -31.23 -21.41
N ASN A 430 79.18 -30.23 -21.57
CA ASN A 430 79.49 -28.83 -21.33
C ASN A 430 79.75 -28.48 -19.85
N ASP A 431 79.43 -29.39 -18.92
CA ASP A 431 79.77 -29.31 -17.50
C ASP A 431 81.14 -29.93 -17.18
N GLY A 432 81.86 -30.45 -18.18
CA GLY A 432 83.14 -31.13 -18.02
C GLY A 432 83.01 -32.61 -17.69
N THR A 433 81.79 -33.16 -17.59
CA THR A 433 81.59 -34.60 -17.42
C THR A 433 82.04 -35.34 -18.67
N ASP A 434 82.92 -36.32 -18.49
CA ASP A 434 83.39 -37.23 -19.54
C ASP A 434 82.73 -38.60 -19.34
N ILE A 435 82.11 -39.13 -20.40
CA ILE A 435 81.52 -40.46 -20.39
C ILE A 435 82.04 -41.31 -21.55
N VAL A 436 82.16 -42.61 -21.30
CA VAL A 436 82.35 -43.60 -22.35
C VAL A 436 81.02 -43.86 -23.04
N LEU A 437 80.98 -43.68 -24.37
CA LEU A 437 79.83 -44.01 -25.20
C LEU A 437 79.73 -45.53 -25.42
N LYS A 438 78.50 -46.05 -25.39
CA LYS A 438 78.24 -47.48 -25.56
C LYS A 438 77.86 -47.79 -26.99
N TRP A 439 78.32 -48.93 -27.49
CA TRP A 439 77.90 -49.48 -28.78
C TRP A 439 76.68 -50.40 -28.60
N SER A 440 75.76 -50.42 -29.57
CA SER A 440 74.54 -51.24 -29.51
C SER A 440 74.81 -52.74 -29.61
N THR A 441 75.71 -53.17 -30.50
CA THR A 441 75.99 -54.61 -30.76
C THR A 441 77.48 -54.94 -31.02
N LYS A 442 78.40 -54.03 -30.63
CA LYS A 442 79.88 -53.98 -30.87
C LYS A 442 80.25 -53.12 -32.09
N ALA A 443 81.37 -52.40 -31.98
CA ALA A 443 81.92 -51.57 -33.05
C ALA A 443 82.50 -52.43 -34.20
N ALA A 444 82.48 -51.89 -35.41
CA ALA A 444 83.01 -52.49 -36.63
C ALA A 444 83.96 -51.54 -37.37
N ASN A 445 84.75 -52.06 -38.32
CA ASN A 445 85.70 -51.24 -39.07
C ASN A 445 85.04 -50.13 -39.89
N SER A 446 83.79 -50.31 -40.34
CA SER A 446 83.02 -49.28 -41.05
C SER A 446 82.66 -48.06 -40.19
N ASP A 447 82.74 -48.18 -38.86
CA ASP A 447 82.42 -47.10 -37.93
C ASP A 447 83.58 -46.08 -37.81
N PHE A 448 84.74 -46.39 -38.36
CA PHE A 448 85.95 -45.56 -38.28
C PHE A 448 86.54 -45.30 -39.66
N VAL A 449 87.24 -44.17 -39.79
CA VAL A 449 88.08 -43.82 -40.93
C VAL A 449 89.51 -43.74 -40.45
N TYR A 450 90.38 -44.53 -41.06
CA TYR A 450 91.81 -44.57 -40.76
C TYR A 450 92.61 -43.89 -41.87
N THR A 451 93.43 -42.91 -41.52
CA THR A 451 94.30 -42.18 -42.45
C THR A 451 95.76 -42.46 -42.09
N PRO A 452 96.56 -43.10 -42.97
CA PRO A 452 97.98 -43.33 -42.67
C PRO A 452 98.77 -42.02 -42.72
N GLU A 453 99.52 -41.72 -41.66
CA GLU A 453 100.47 -40.60 -41.65
C GLU A 453 101.80 -41.04 -42.27
N THR A 454 102.23 -42.28 -41.99
CA THR A 454 103.34 -42.99 -42.65
C THR A 454 103.05 -44.51 -42.63
N GLY A 455 102.69 -45.12 -43.78
CA GLY A 455 102.34 -46.55 -43.87
C GLY A 455 101.54 -46.95 -45.11
N SER A 456 101.28 -48.25 -45.29
CA SER A 456 100.49 -48.83 -46.39
C SER A 456 98.98 -48.64 -46.20
N GLU A 457 98.24 -48.41 -47.30
CA GLU A 457 96.77 -48.26 -47.34
C GLU A 457 96.01 -49.48 -46.77
N ASP A 458 96.62 -50.67 -46.73
CA ASP A 458 95.97 -51.92 -46.31
C ASP A 458 95.90 -52.11 -44.77
N LEU A 459 96.21 -51.08 -43.97
CA LEU A 459 96.20 -51.10 -42.48
C LEU A 459 96.98 -52.26 -41.83
N THR A 460 97.99 -52.81 -42.53
CA THR A 460 98.83 -53.92 -42.05
C THR A 460 100.27 -53.50 -41.75
N GLY A 461 100.69 -52.29 -42.16
CA GLY A 461 102.06 -51.80 -41.97
C GLY A 461 102.34 -51.32 -40.54
N VAL A 462 103.63 -51.27 -40.17
CA VAL A 462 104.07 -50.57 -38.95
C VAL A 462 104.06 -49.07 -39.24
N GLY A 463 103.33 -48.30 -38.44
CA GLY A 463 103.21 -46.86 -38.61
C GLY A 463 102.17 -46.25 -37.67
N THR A 464 102.11 -44.92 -37.65
CA THR A 464 101.04 -44.17 -36.96
C THR A 464 99.88 -43.95 -37.93
N TYR A 465 98.68 -44.25 -37.47
CA TYR A 465 97.43 -44.05 -38.21
C TYR A 465 96.56 -43.07 -37.43
N GLU A 466 96.12 -42.00 -38.08
CA GLU A 466 95.08 -41.15 -37.51
C GLU A 466 93.73 -41.85 -37.67
N THR A 467 92.93 -41.88 -36.60
CA THR A 467 91.59 -42.47 -36.62
C THR A 467 90.56 -41.40 -36.34
N THR A 468 89.53 -41.34 -37.17
CA THR A 468 88.35 -40.50 -36.96
C THR A 468 87.10 -41.36 -36.99
N LEU A 469 86.03 -40.89 -36.37
CA LEU A 469 84.74 -41.56 -36.42
C LEU A 469 84.09 -41.30 -37.78
N SER A 470 83.62 -42.36 -38.44
CA SER A 470 82.87 -42.23 -39.70
C SER A 470 81.47 -41.67 -39.43
N THR A 471 80.78 -41.19 -40.48
CA THR A 471 79.37 -40.78 -40.37
C THR A 471 78.50 -41.93 -39.85
N ALA A 472 78.72 -43.15 -40.34
CA ALA A 472 78.00 -44.34 -39.88
C ALA A 472 78.31 -44.69 -38.42
N GLY A 473 79.57 -44.55 -38.00
CA GLY A 473 79.97 -44.75 -36.60
C GLY A 473 79.33 -43.74 -35.65
N MET A 474 79.20 -42.48 -36.07
CA MET A 474 78.50 -41.44 -35.31
C MET A 474 77.00 -41.75 -35.18
N ASP A 475 76.34 -42.13 -36.27
CA ASP A 475 74.91 -42.48 -36.25
C ASP A 475 74.64 -43.70 -35.35
N ASN A 476 75.52 -44.72 -35.40
CA ASN A 476 75.43 -45.90 -34.55
C ASN A 476 75.60 -45.57 -33.06
N LEU A 477 76.50 -44.65 -32.72
CA LEU A 477 76.69 -44.21 -31.34
C LEU A 477 75.52 -43.35 -30.83
N ILE A 478 74.96 -42.47 -31.66
CA ILE A 478 73.75 -41.70 -31.32
C ILE A 478 72.59 -42.67 -31.05
N ALA A 479 72.36 -43.62 -31.95
CA ALA A 479 71.27 -44.59 -31.80
C ALA A 479 71.39 -45.46 -30.53
N ALA A 480 72.62 -45.74 -30.08
CA ALA A 480 72.88 -46.59 -28.91
C ALA A 480 72.80 -45.86 -27.56
N ASN A 481 72.96 -44.53 -27.53
CA ASN A 481 73.07 -43.76 -26.29
C ASN A 481 71.90 -42.81 -26.01
N GLY A 482 70.87 -42.84 -26.88
CA GLY A 482 69.68 -41.98 -26.77
C GLY A 482 70.00 -40.53 -27.05
#